data_AF-A0A535P0K0-F1
#
_entry.id   AF-A0A535P0K0-F1
#
_cell.length_a   1.000
_cell.length_b   1.000
_cell.length_c   1.000
_cell.angle_alpha   90.00
_cell.angle_beta   90.00
_cell.angle_gamma   90.00
#
_symmetry.space_group_name_H-M   'P 1'
#
loop_
_entity.id
_entity.type
_entity.pdbx_description
1 polymer ?
#
loop_
_entity_poly.entity_id
_entity_poly.type
_entity_poly.pdbx_seq_one_letter_code
_entity_poly.pdbx_strand_id
1 'polypeptide(L)'
;MTVAVDSTGVIHVAGALAEGNPNLLYGRCAGRCDQASSWEIVPLPSVADVNHVPTIALTDDDRPRILFASDLPGSAGYYYLECDSECGRVASWHSVRLTEESPESNGVANPRMPFAVSGEGAAAFAYDDGFGMYVWVCNSRCAAGNSWARVTLADVYSYAEAVAFGSGQSLQVIGRQAVRNSTNET
;
A
#
# COMPACT_ATOMS: atom_id res chain seq x y z
N MET A 1 -3.26 -9.08 6.18
CA MET A 1 -3.88 -7.83 6.68
C MET A 1 -2.83 -6.95 7.33
N THR A 2 -3.12 -5.67 7.47
CA THR A 2 -2.29 -4.66 8.17
C THR A 2 -3.17 -3.78 9.05
N VAL A 3 -2.55 -3.04 9.97
CA VAL A 3 -3.22 -2.26 11.00
C VAL A 3 -2.58 -0.89 11.16
N ALA A 4 -3.41 0.12 11.42
CA ALA A 4 -3.00 1.44 11.88
C ALA A 4 -3.91 1.87 13.04
N VAL A 5 -3.38 2.68 13.97
CA VAL A 5 -4.14 3.19 15.12
C VAL A 5 -4.17 4.70 15.01
N ASP A 6 -5.37 5.26 15.14
CA ASP A 6 -5.62 6.69 15.01
C ASP A 6 -5.27 7.44 16.31
N SER A 7 -5.23 8.78 16.25
CA SER A 7 -4.85 9.62 17.38
C SER A 7 -5.79 9.50 18.59
N THR A 8 -7.00 8.96 18.38
CA THR A 8 -8.02 8.72 19.41
C THR A 8 -8.05 7.28 19.92
N GLY A 9 -7.19 6.41 19.38
CA GLY A 9 -7.08 5.00 19.76
C GLY A 9 -8.01 4.05 19.00
N VAL A 10 -8.69 4.52 17.96
CA VAL A 10 -9.46 3.66 17.05
C VAL A 10 -8.47 2.83 16.23
N ILE A 11 -8.79 1.54 16.07
CA ILE A 11 -8.02 0.62 15.24
C ILE A 11 -8.61 0.60 13.83
N HIS A 12 -7.76 0.81 12.83
CA HIS A 12 -8.05 0.70 11.41
C HIS A 12 -7.33 -0.50 10.82
N VAL A 13 -8.00 -1.28 9.98
CA VAL A 13 -7.45 -2.51 9.37
C VAL A 13 -7.71 -2.49 7.87
N ALA A 14 -6.69 -2.88 7.10
CA ALA A 14 -6.87 -3.28 5.71
C ALA A 14 -6.60 -4.79 5.58
N GLY A 15 -7.50 -5.51 4.92
CA GLY A 15 -7.42 -6.96 4.74
C GLY A 15 -7.90 -7.38 3.36
N ALA A 16 -7.65 -8.64 3.02
CA ALA A 16 -8.23 -9.28 1.84
C ALA A 16 -8.87 -10.60 2.29
N LEU A 17 -10.04 -10.93 1.74
CA LEU A 17 -10.64 -12.25 1.93
C LEU A 17 -10.07 -13.20 0.89
N ALA A 18 -9.55 -14.36 1.30
CA ALA A 18 -8.98 -15.33 0.37
C ALA A 18 -10.04 -16.26 -0.28
N GLU A 19 -11.24 -16.38 0.33
CA GLU A 19 -12.24 -17.35 -0.10
C GLU A 19 -13.50 -16.69 -0.71
N GLY A 20 -13.96 -17.23 -1.83
CA GLY A 20 -15.24 -16.92 -2.46
C GLY A 20 -15.29 -15.66 -3.32
N ASN A 21 -14.57 -14.59 -2.93
CA ASN A 21 -14.41 -13.36 -3.72
C ASN A 21 -13.24 -12.52 -3.15
N PRO A 22 -12.07 -12.43 -3.83
CA PRO A 22 -10.87 -11.77 -3.33
C PRO A 22 -11.02 -10.24 -3.25
N ASN A 23 -11.82 -9.77 -2.30
CA ASN A 23 -12.11 -8.36 -2.10
C ASN A 23 -11.20 -7.75 -1.04
N LEU A 24 -10.78 -6.51 -1.30
CA LEU A 24 -10.22 -5.63 -0.28
C LEU A 24 -11.29 -5.35 0.78
N LEU A 25 -10.90 -5.38 2.04
CA LEU A 25 -11.71 -4.99 3.18
C LEU A 25 -11.04 -3.85 3.93
N TYR A 26 -11.85 -2.90 4.35
CA TYR A 26 -11.50 -1.94 5.39
C TYR A 26 -12.29 -2.28 6.66
N GLY A 27 -11.63 -2.24 7.82
CA GLY A 27 -12.24 -2.46 9.12
C GLY A 27 -11.90 -1.33 10.09
N ARG A 28 -12.84 -0.96 10.95
CA ARG A 28 -12.64 0.02 12.02
C ARG A 28 -13.20 -0.48 13.34
N CYS A 29 -12.51 -0.22 14.44
CA CYS A 29 -13.02 -0.43 15.78
C CYS A 29 -12.64 0.72 16.73
N ALA A 30 -13.64 1.35 17.34
CA ALA A 30 -13.47 2.47 18.26
C ALA A 30 -13.41 2.07 19.76
N GLY A 31 -13.64 0.80 20.08
CA GLY A 31 -13.61 0.29 21.45
C GLY A 31 -14.18 -1.12 21.54
N ARG A 32 -13.83 -1.85 22.61
CA ARG A 32 -14.21 -3.27 22.79
C ARG A 32 -13.87 -4.11 21.56
N CYS A 33 -12.67 -3.92 21.02
CA CYS A 33 -12.21 -4.56 19.76
C CYS A 33 -11.94 -6.06 19.89
N ASP A 34 -12.02 -6.59 21.10
CA ASP A 34 -12.11 -8.01 21.42
C ASP A 34 -13.47 -8.63 21.03
N GLN A 35 -14.48 -7.80 20.76
CA GLN A 35 -15.82 -8.24 20.37
C GLN A 35 -16.04 -8.05 18.87
N ALA A 36 -16.40 -9.13 18.16
CA ALA A 36 -16.65 -9.08 16.72
C ALA A 36 -17.72 -8.06 16.32
N SER A 37 -18.74 -7.85 17.15
CA SER A 37 -19.82 -6.87 16.91
C SER A 37 -19.38 -5.41 17.00
N SER A 38 -18.21 -5.13 17.58
CA SER A 38 -17.65 -3.77 17.68
C SER A 38 -16.90 -3.34 16.41
N TRP A 39 -16.71 -4.27 15.47
CA TRP A 39 -16.03 -4.00 14.21
C TRP A 39 -17.02 -3.56 13.14
N GLU A 40 -16.77 -2.38 12.58
CA GLU A 40 -17.39 -1.94 11.34
C GLU A 40 -16.53 -2.45 10.18
N ILE A 41 -17.08 -3.31 9.32
CA ILE A 41 -16.39 -3.88 8.17
C ILE A 41 -17.03 -3.37 6.88
N VAL A 42 -16.19 -2.80 6.01
CA VAL A 42 -16.57 -2.24 4.73
C VAL A 42 -15.87 -3.05 3.63
N PRO A 43 -16.60 -3.84 2.84
CA PRO A 43 -16.03 -4.44 1.65
C PRO A 43 -15.81 -3.36 0.59
N LEU A 44 -14.66 -3.40 -0.08
CA LEU A 44 -14.27 -2.47 -1.15
C LEU A 44 -14.14 -3.23 -2.48
N PRO A 45 -15.26 -3.76 -3.03
CA PRO A 45 -15.26 -4.71 -4.16
C PRO A 45 -14.97 -4.06 -5.53
N SER A 46 -14.96 -2.73 -5.61
CA SER A 46 -14.91 -2.00 -6.89
C SER A 46 -13.50 -1.64 -7.35
N VAL A 47 -12.46 -2.20 -6.74
CA VAL A 47 -11.08 -1.70 -6.91
C VAL A 47 -10.26 -2.65 -7.78
N ALA A 48 -10.18 -3.92 -7.38
CA ALA A 48 -9.64 -5.05 -8.13
C ALA A 48 -9.70 -6.32 -7.25
N ASP A 49 -9.53 -7.48 -7.86
CA ASP A 49 -9.27 -8.70 -7.10
C ASP A 49 -7.89 -8.60 -6.42
N VAL A 50 -7.81 -8.96 -5.14
CA VAL A 50 -6.61 -8.80 -4.31
C VAL A 50 -6.01 -10.16 -3.94
N ASN A 51 -4.77 -10.41 -4.35
CA ASN A 51 -3.99 -11.59 -3.93
C ASN A 51 -2.78 -11.26 -3.04
N HIS A 52 -2.42 -9.99 -2.88
CA HIS A 52 -1.38 -9.57 -1.92
C HIS A 52 -1.97 -8.90 -0.69
N VAL A 53 -1.20 -8.92 0.40
CA VAL A 53 -1.62 -8.28 1.64
C VAL A 53 -1.66 -6.75 1.45
N PRO A 54 -2.83 -6.09 1.64
CA PRO A 54 -2.90 -4.64 1.59
C PRO A 54 -2.19 -4.03 2.80
N THR A 55 -1.66 -2.82 2.62
CA THR A 55 -1.07 -2.00 3.68
C THR A 55 -1.91 -0.76 3.95
N ILE A 56 -2.00 -0.33 5.21
CA ILE A 56 -2.77 0.82 5.65
C ILE A 56 -1.89 1.79 6.43
N ALA A 57 -2.06 3.09 6.18
CA ALA A 57 -1.49 4.18 6.94
C ALA A 57 -2.52 5.31 7.09
N LEU A 58 -2.31 6.20 8.06
CA LEU A 58 -3.19 7.32 8.35
C LEU A 58 -2.48 8.64 8.10
N THR A 59 -3.24 9.67 7.71
CA THR A 59 -2.80 11.08 7.78
C THR A 59 -2.78 11.58 9.22
N ASP A 60 -2.32 12.81 9.47
CA ASP A 60 -2.38 13.43 10.80
C ASP A 60 -3.84 13.67 11.26
N ASP A 61 -4.75 13.87 10.31
CA ASP A 61 -6.20 13.94 10.53
C ASP A 61 -6.88 12.54 10.66
N ASP A 62 -6.12 11.47 10.90
CA ASP A 62 -6.65 10.10 11.06
C ASP A 62 -7.39 9.54 9.83
N ARG A 63 -7.11 10.06 8.63
CA ARG A 63 -7.77 9.64 7.39
C ARG A 63 -7.03 8.44 6.78
N PRO A 64 -7.70 7.30 6.53
CA PRO A 64 -7.04 6.10 6.06
C PRO A 64 -6.63 6.18 4.59
N ARG A 65 -5.45 5.64 4.31
CA ARG A 65 -4.91 5.37 2.98
C ARG A 65 -4.52 3.90 2.89
N ILE A 66 -4.87 3.27 1.78
CA ILE A 66 -4.58 1.86 1.54
C ILE A 66 -3.78 1.73 0.26
N LEU A 67 -2.76 0.89 0.29
CA LEU A 67 -2.03 0.47 -0.90
C LEU A 67 -2.06 -1.06 -0.99
N PHE A 68 -2.26 -1.60 -2.18
CA PHE A 68 -2.11 -3.03 -2.42
C PHE A 68 -1.59 -3.33 -3.82
N ALA A 69 -1.12 -4.55 -4.00
CA ALA A 69 -0.69 -5.11 -5.28
C ALA A 69 -1.66 -6.24 -5.68
N SER A 70 -1.82 -6.43 -6.97
CA SER A 70 -2.47 -7.63 -7.50
C SER A 70 -1.69 -8.17 -8.69
N ASP A 71 -1.57 -9.49 -8.76
CA ASP A 71 -1.01 -10.21 -9.92
C ASP A 71 -2.07 -11.05 -10.64
N LEU A 72 -3.33 -10.90 -10.26
CA LEU A 72 -4.42 -11.65 -10.88
C LEU A 72 -4.65 -11.15 -12.32
N PRO A 73 -4.89 -12.06 -13.28
CA PRO A 73 -5.19 -11.67 -14.65
C PRO A 73 -6.33 -10.65 -14.73
N GLY A 74 -6.11 -9.54 -15.44
CA GLY A 74 -7.08 -8.44 -15.55
C GLY A 74 -7.07 -7.43 -14.39
N SER A 75 -6.42 -7.76 -13.27
CA SER A 75 -6.27 -6.92 -12.08
C SER A 75 -4.79 -6.60 -11.76
N ALA A 76 -3.86 -6.91 -12.67
CA ALA A 76 -2.43 -6.75 -12.42
C ALA A 76 -2.05 -5.29 -12.09
N GLY A 77 -1.27 -5.05 -11.05
CA GLY A 77 -0.69 -3.74 -10.78
C GLY A 77 -0.79 -3.27 -9.34
N TYR A 78 -0.36 -2.04 -9.12
CA TYR A 78 -0.44 -1.36 -7.83
C TYR A 78 -1.69 -0.49 -7.76
N TYR A 79 -2.34 -0.50 -6.61
CA TYR A 79 -3.58 0.21 -6.35
C TYR A 79 -3.45 1.05 -5.10
N TYR A 80 -3.91 2.30 -5.19
CA TYR A 80 -3.99 3.23 -4.08
C TYR A 80 -5.44 3.61 -3.83
N LEU A 81 -5.80 3.74 -2.55
CA LEU A 81 -7.12 4.14 -2.10
C LEU A 81 -7.01 5.17 -0.99
N GLU A 82 -7.94 6.11 -0.98
CA GLU A 82 -8.08 7.09 0.07
C GLU A 82 -9.54 7.29 0.45
N CYS A 83 -9.75 7.60 1.72
CA CYS A 83 -11.02 8.10 2.20
C CYS A 83 -10.76 9.25 3.17
N ASP A 84 -11.45 10.38 2.95
CA ASP A 84 -11.32 11.56 3.79
C ASP A 84 -12.47 11.74 4.77
N SER A 85 -13.65 11.21 4.47
CA SER A 85 -14.82 11.35 5.34
C SER A 85 -15.77 10.18 5.17
N GLU A 86 -16.49 9.82 6.23
CA GLU A 86 -17.53 8.78 6.16
C GLU A 86 -17.00 7.42 5.65
N CYS A 87 -15.79 7.03 6.06
CA CYS A 87 -15.08 5.84 5.56
C CYS A 87 -15.77 4.49 5.85
N GLY A 88 -16.85 4.51 6.63
CA GLY A 88 -17.81 3.40 6.76
C GLY A 88 -18.63 3.12 5.49
N ARG A 89 -18.59 4.01 4.50
CA ARG A 89 -19.38 3.91 3.26
C ARG A 89 -18.46 3.65 2.08
N VAL A 90 -18.76 2.62 1.29
CA VAL A 90 -18.04 2.28 0.05
C VAL A 90 -17.94 3.47 -0.90
N ALA A 91 -19.02 4.27 -1.02
CA ALA A 91 -19.07 5.43 -1.91
C ALA A 91 -18.12 6.57 -1.54
N SER A 92 -17.58 6.58 -0.31
CA SER A 92 -16.64 7.59 0.17
C SER A 92 -15.18 7.25 -0.15
N TRP A 93 -14.93 6.04 -0.65
CA TRP A 93 -13.59 5.60 -1.03
C TRP A 93 -13.30 5.97 -2.48
N HIS A 94 -12.16 6.60 -2.68
CA HIS A 94 -11.61 6.88 -4.00
C HIS A 94 -10.40 6.00 -4.23
N SER A 95 -10.27 5.47 -5.45
CA SER A 95 -9.19 4.54 -5.79
C SER A 95 -8.61 4.83 -7.15
N VAL A 96 -7.36 4.42 -7.34
CA VAL A 96 -6.68 4.47 -8.63
C VAL A 96 -5.75 3.28 -8.80
N ARG A 97 -5.71 2.74 -10.02
CA ARG A 97 -4.69 1.80 -10.47
C ARG A 97 -3.50 2.59 -11.01
N LEU A 98 -2.33 2.37 -10.42
CA LEU A 98 -1.10 3.12 -10.70
C LEU A 98 -0.29 2.49 -11.84
N THR A 99 -0.33 1.16 -11.97
CA THR A 99 0.40 0.42 -13.00
C THR A 99 -0.49 -0.64 -13.64
N GLU A 100 -0.20 -0.99 -14.89
CA GLU A 100 -0.86 -2.11 -15.57
C GLU A 100 -0.05 -3.40 -15.56
N GLU A 101 1.23 -3.29 -15.22
CA GLU A 101 2.18 -4.41 -15.17
C GLU A 101 2.02 -5.21 -13.88
N SER A 102 2.19 -6.52 -13.98
CA SER A 102 2.22 -7.44 -12.84
C SER A 102 3.43 -7.12 -11.93
N PRO A 103 3.20 -6.82 -10.64
CA PRO A 103 4.23 -6.73 -9.62
C PRO A 103 5.20 -7.93 -9.60
N GLU A 104 4.73 -9.13 -9.93
CA GLU A 104 5.55 -10.36 -9.99
C GLU A 104 6.21 -10.65 -11.35
N SER A 105 6.11 -9.75 -12.34
CA SER A 105 6.60 -10.01 -13.72
C SER A 105 8.08 -10.44 -13.82
N ASN A 106 8.89 -10.18 -12.77
CA ASN A 106 10.29 -10.58 -12.69
C ASN A 106 10.61 -11.62 -11.59
N GLY A 107 9.60 -12.31 -11.05
CA GLY A 107 9.78 -13.45 -10.14
C GLY A 107 10.21 -13.11 -8.71
N VAL A 108 10.18 -11.83 -8.32
CA VAL A 108 10.35 -11.42 -6.92
C VAL A 108 8.97 -11.22 -6.31
N ALA A 109 8.47 -12.23 -5.60
CA ALA A 109 7.34 -12.05 -4.70
C ALA A 109 7.78 -11.09 -3.58
N ASN A 110 7.36 -9.83 -3.63
CA ASN A 110 7.56 -8.91 -2.52
C ASN A 110 6.25 -8.74 -1.73
N PRO A 111 6.00 -9.61 -0.73
CA PRO A 111 4.71 -9.65 -0.02
C PRO A 111 4.44 -8.41 0.84
N ARG A 112 5.39 -7.47 0.94
CA ARG A 112 5.25 -6.22 1.71
C ARG A 112 5.98 -5.08 1.01
N MET A 113 5.26 -4.34 0.18
CA MET A 113 5.74 -3.03 -0.27
C MET A 113 5.79 -2.06 0.92
N PRO A 114 6.95 -1.46 1.22
CA PRO A 114 7.01 -0.35 2.15
C PRO A 114 6.15 0.81 1.62
N PHE A 115 5.22 1.27 2.46
CA PHE A 115 4.27 2.33 2.15
C PHE A 115 4.27 3.34 3.28
N ALA A 116 4.25 4.62 2.92
CA ALA A 116 4.14 5.72 3.86
C ALA A 116 3.15 6.76 3.39
N VAL A 117 2.56 7.44 4.36
CA VAL A 117 1.68 8.59 4.20
C VAL A 117 2.24 9.70 5.08
N SER A 118 2.31 10.91 4.54
CA SER A 118 2.62 12.11 5.32
C SER A 118 1.38 12.63 6.02
N GLY A 119 1.56 13.47 7.04
CA GLY A 119 0.46 14.11 7.75
C GLY A 119 -0.54 14.86 6.85
N GLU A 120 -0.05 15.49 5.78
CA GLU A 120 -0.84 16.25 4.81
C GLU A 120 -1.44 15.38 3.68
N GLY A 121 -1.21 14.08 3.70
CA GLY A 121 -1.78 13.14 2.72
C GLY A 121 -0.94 12.88 1.48
N ALA A 122 0.30 13.38 1.39
CA ALA A 122 1.28 12.84 0.43
C ALA A 122 1.50 11.34 0.71
N ALA A 123 1.72 10.55 -0.33
CA ALA A 123 1.85 9.11 -0.25
C ALA A 123 3.05 8.63 -1.06
N ALA A 124 3.71 7.59 -0.57
CA ALA A 124 4.83 6.98 -1.28
C ALA A 124 4.91 5.49 -1.00
N PHE A 125 5.34 4.73 -2.00
CA PHE A 125 5.72 3.33 -1.81
C PHE A 125 6.97 3.01 -2.61
N ALA A 126 7.78 2.11 -2.06
CA ALA A 126 8.97 1.61 -2.73
C ALA A 126 8.77 0.15 -3.11
N TYR A 127 9.38 -0.24 -4.22
CA TYR A 127 9.38 -1.61 -4.68
C TYR A 127 10.68 -1.88 -5.47
N ASP A 128 10.98 -3.16 -5.64
CA ASP A 128 12.05 -3.64 -6.50
C ASP A 128 11.48 -4.58 -7.55
N ASP A 129 12.17 -4.70 -8.68
CA ASP A 129 11.74 -5.51 -9.81
C ASP A 129 12.78 -6.56 -10.23
N GLY A 130 13.77 -6.84 -9.39
CA GLY A 130 14.90 -7.72 -9.76
C GLY A 130 16.07 -7.03 -10.44
N PHE A 131 15.88 -5.84 -10.99
CA PHE A 131 16.90 -5.07 -11.71
C PHE A 131 17.30 -3.80 -10.98
N GLY A 132 16.33 -3.16 -10.31
CA GLY A 132 16.56 -1.93 -9.56
C GLY A 132 15.59 -1.77 -8.41
N MET A 133 15.77 -0.67 -7.69
CA MET A 133 14.87 -0.20 -6.65
C MET A 133 14.25 1.13 -7.08
N TYR A 134 12.95 1.25 -6.89
CA TYR A 134 12.16 2.40 -7.33
C TYR A 134 11.27 2.89 -6.19
N VAL A 135 10.88 4.15 -6.29
CA VAL A 135 9.84 4.74 -5.46
C VAL A 135 8.81 5.43 -6.33
N TRP A 136 7.54 5.22 -6.00
CA TRP A 136 6.43 6.03 -6.48
C TRP A 136 6.06 7.02 -5.40
N VAL A 137 5.95 8.29 -5.77
CA VAL A 137 5.61 9.37 -4.85
C VAL A 137 4.49 10.22 -5.43
N CYS A 138 3.56 10.60 -4.57
CA CYS A 138 2.51 11.56 -4.84
C CYS A 138 2.48 12.60 -3.73
N ASN A 139 2.46 13.89 -4.10
CA ASN A 139 2.44 14.99 -3.13
C ASN A 139 1.02 15.40 -2.72
N SER A 140 0.03 15.26 -3.60
CA SER A 140 -1.37 15.59 -3.33
C SER A 140 -2.29 14.97 -4.37
N ARG A 141 -3.59 14.85 -4.06
CA ARG A 141 -4.63 14.31 -4.97
C ARG A 141 -4.28 12.91 -5.50
N CYS A 142 -3.84 12.04 -4.62
CA CYS A 142 -3.22 10.78 -5.00
C CYS A 142 -4.20 9.79 -5.65
N ALA A 143 -5.52 9.89 -5.41
CA ALA A 143 -6.50 9.11 -6.17
C ALA A 143 -6.80 9.63 -7.59
N ALA A 144 -6.21 10.75 -8.03
CA ALA A 144 -6.37 11.24 -9.40
C ALA A 144 -5.54 10.47 -10.45
N GLY A 145 -4.58 9.63 -10.01
CA GLY A 145 -3.73 8.79 -10.85
C GLY A 145 -2.55 9.52 -11.51
N ASN A 146 -2.81 10.66 -12.15
CA ASN A 146 -1.78 11.47 -12.82
C ASN A 146 -0.84 12.25 -11.87
N SER A 147 -1.07 12.15 -10.56
CA SER A 147 -0.33 12.87 -9.53
C SER A 147 0.86 12.10 -8.97
N TRP A 148 1.11 10.89 -9.48
CA TRP A 148 2.21 10.03 -9.08
C TRP A 148 3.40 10.14 -10.03
N ALA A 149 4.61 10.14 -9.48
CA ALA A 149 5.85 10.07 -10.22
C ALA A 149 6.68 8.87 -9.74
N ARG A 150 7.24 8.12 -10.69
CA ARG A 150 8.23 7.06 -10.41
C ARG A 150 9.64 7.62 -10.48
N VAL A 151 10.44 7.31 -9.48
CA VAL A 151 11.87 7.64 -9.41
C VAL A 151 12.68 6.36 -9.25
N THR A 152 13.74 6.22 -10.05
CA THR A 152 14.74 5.15 -9.87
C THR A 152 15.70 5.55 -8.75
N LEU A 153 15.80 4.73 -7.71
CA LEU A 153 16.70 4.94 -6.58
C LEU A 153 18.02 4.18 -6.75
N ALA A 154 17.98 3.02 -7.39
CA ALA A 154 19.14 2.21 -7.70
C ALA A 154 18.91 1.40 -8.98
N ASP A 155 19.94 1.28 -9.80
CA ASP A 155 20.02 0.46 -11.02
C ASP A 155 20.79 -0.86 -10.79
N VAL A 156 20.82 -1.30 -9.54
CA VAL A 156 21.43 -2.56 -9.11
C VAL A 156 20.42 -3.35 -8.28
N TYR A 157 20.59 -4.69 -8.27
CA TYR A 157 19.70 -5.58 -7.53
C TYR A 157 19.69 -5.23 -6.03
N SER A 158 18.58 -4.65 -5.57
CA SER A 158 18.39 -4.10 -4.24
C SER A 158 16.95 -4.33 -3.81
N TYR A 159 16.72 -4.53 -2.52
CA TYR A 159 15.38 -4.69 -1.97
C TYR A 159 14.98 -3.42 -1.22
N ALA A 160 13.76 -2.94 -1.46
CA ALA A 160 13.16 -1.90 -0.64
C ALA A 160 12.77 -2.47 0.74
N GLU A 161 13.18 -1.81 1.82
CA GLU A 161 12.90 -2.28 3.18
C GLU A 161 11.94 -1.35 3.94
N ALA A 162 12.09 -0.04 3.78
CA ALA A 162 11.25 0.93 4.47
C ALA A 162 11.06 2.20 3.65
N VAL A 163 9.91 2.84 3.82
CA VAL A 163 9.62 4.19 3.33
C VAL A 163 9.01 4.97 4.48
N ALA A 164 9.39 6.23 4.63
CA ALA A 164 8.82 7.13 5.63
C ALA A 164 8.86 8.57 5.14
N PHE A 165 7.90 9.38 5.59
CA PHE A 165 7.98 10.83 5.47
C PHE A 165 8.54 11.44 6.75
N GLY A 166 9.54 12.30 6.59
CA GLY A 166 10.02 13.20 7.64
C GLY A 166 9.23 14.52 7.67
N SER A 167 9.67 15.43 8.54
CA SER A 167 9.11 16.79 8.64
C SER A 167 9.18 17.52 7.29
N GLY A 168 8.12 18.24 6.93
CA GLY A 168 8.05 18.97 5.66
C GLY A 168 7.96 18.07 4.42
N GLN A 169 7.39 16.87 4.57
CA GLN A 169 7.21 15.88 3.50
C GLN A 169 8.51 15.38 2.85
N SER A 170 9.63 15.45 3.57
CA SER A 170 10.89 14.87 3.08
C SER A 170 10.78 13.34 3.04
N LEU A 171 10.81 12.74 1.85
CA LEU A 171 10.72 11.30 1.68
C LEU A 171 12.06 10.62 1.98
N GLN A 172 12.03 9.58 2.82
CA GLN A 172 13.16 8.69 3.07
C GLN A 172 12.82 7.27 2.63
N VAL A 173 13.78 6.62 1.99
CA VAL A 173 13.67 5.22 1.54
C VAL A 173 14.91 4.48 2.00
N ILE A 174 14.72 3.34 2.67
CA ILE A 174 15.78 2.44 3.09
C ILE A 174 15.73 1.23 2.16
N GLY A 175 16.87 0.88 1.61
CA GLY A 175 17.06 -0.32 0.81
C GLY A 175 18.28 -1.08 1.24
N ARG A 176 18.27 -2.39 1.00
CA ARG A 176 19.43 -3.26 1.14
C ARG A 176 19.93 -3.68 -0.23
N GLN A 177 21.24 -3.63 -0.44
CA GLN A 177 21.84 -4.19 -1.64
C GLN A 177 21.81 -5.72 -1.54
N ALA A 178 21.36 -6.39 -2.59
CA ALA A 178 21.43 -7.84 -2.67
C ALA A 178 22.87 -8.25 -3.05
N VAL A 179 23.57 -8.95 -2.15
CA VAL A 179 24.87 -9.52 -2.48
C VAL A 179 24.64 -10.75 -3.36
N ARG A 180 25.00 -10.68 -4.64
CA ARG A 180 25.14 -11.89 -5.46
C ARG A 180 26.42 -12.60 -5.01
N ASN A 181 26.31 -13.80 -4.43
CA ASN A 181 27.46 -14.66 -4.20
C ASN A 181 28.04 -15.05 -5.58
N SER A 182 29.20 -14.49 -5.93
CA SER A 182 29.91 -14.78 -7.18
C SER A 182 30.66 -16.12 -7.15
N THR A 183 30.23 -17.09 -6.35
CA THR A 183 30.99 -18.35 -6.14
C THR A 183 30.66 -19.48 -7.10
N ASN A 184 29.87 -19.26 -8.15
CA ASN A 184 29.59 -20.28 -9.18
C ASN A 184 29.92 -19.79 -10.60
N GLU A 185 31.08 -19.15 -10.78
CA GLU A 185 31.73 -19.11 -12.09
C GLU A 185 32.97 -20.01 -12.03
N THR A 186 32.80 -21.27 -12.42
CA THR A 186 33.86 -22.21 -12.81
C THR A 186 33.50 -22.82 -14.14
#